data_AF-A0A1Q7CUY5-F1
#
_entry.id   AF-A0A1Q7CUY5-F1
#
_cell.length_a   1.000
_cell.length_b   1.000
_cell.length_c   1.000
_cell.angle_alpha   90.00
_cell.angle_beta   90.00
_cell.angle_gamma   90.00
#
_symmetry.space_group_name_H-M   'P 1'
#
loop_
_entity.id
_entity.type
_entity.pdbx_description
1 polymer ?
#
loop_
_entity_poly.entity_id
_entity_poly.type
_entity_poly.pdbx_seq_one_letter_code
_entity_poly.pdbx_strand_id
1 'polypeptide(L)' 'MGEFSIFHWLVVLAVILIFFGGKRIPEIMKGFGEGIRSFKDGMAGTTQAPAPPAQAPPAPQADKSAEEKK' A
#
# COMPACT_ATOMS: atom_id res chain seq x y z
N MET A 1 -8.65 34.18 10.17
CA MET A 1 -8.88 32.80 10.61
C MET A 1 -8.51 31.84 9.47
N GLY A 2 -7.26 31.40 9.38
CA GLY A 2 -6.82 30.51 8.28
C GLY A 2 -5.30 30.46 8.03
N GLU A 3 -4.55 31.41 8.56
CA GLU A 3 -3.15 31.62 8.14
C GLU A 3 -2.11 30.75 8.86
N PHE A 4 -2.51 29.98 9.88
CA PHE A 4 -1.58 29.14 10.63
C PHE A 4 -1.78 27.64 10.42
N SER A 5 -2.80 27.19 9.69
CA SER A 5 -3.19 25.77 9.74
C SER A 5 -2.19 24.85 9.02
N ILE A 6 -1.89 25.13 7.75
CA ILE A 6 -1.04 24.23 6.94
C ILE A 6 0.43 24.36 7.34
N PHE A 7 0.92 25.59 7.52
CA PHE A 7 2.31 25.83 7.94
C PHE A 7 2.61 25.27 9.33
N HIS A 8 1.68 25.35 10.30
CA HIS A 8 1.86 24.75 11.61
C HIS A 8 1.97 23.23 11.54
N TRP A 9 1.08 22.57 10.79
CA TRP A 9 1.15 21.12 10.59
C TRP A 9 2.45 20.68 9.91
N LEU A 10 2.95 21.46 8.95
CA LEU A 10 4.21 21.18 8.25
C LEU A 10 5.42 21.32 9.20
N VAL A 11 5.44 22.36 10.04
CA VAL A 11 6.48 22.56 11.07
C VAL A 11 6.44 21.46 12.12
N VAL A 12 5.25 21.06 12.59
CA VAL A 12 5.10 19.96 13.54
C VAL A 12 5.60 18.63 12.95
N LEU A 13 5.24 18.32 11.69
CA LEU A 13 5.77 17.13 11.01
C LEU A 13 7.29 17.17 10.91
N ALA A 14 7.86 18.32 10.54
CA ALA A 14 9.31 18.49 10.42
C ALA A 14 10.02 18.27 11.77
N VAL A 15 9.48 18.80 12.88
CA VAL A 15 10.04 18.58 14.22
C VAL A 15 9.98 17.10 14.61
N ILE A 16 8.87 16.41 14.35
CA ILE A 16 8.73 14.97 14.62
C ILE A 16 9.73 14.16 13.79
N LEU A 17 9.87 14.48 12.50
CA LEU A 17 10.83 13.85 11.60
C LEU A 17 12.28 14.03 12.05
N ILE A 18 12.62 15.20 12.59
CA ILE A 18 13.97 15.49 13.12
C ILE A 18 14.21 14.73 14.43
N PHE A 19 13.24 14.71 15.35
CA PHE A 19 13.38 14.03 16.65
C PHE A 19 13.40 12.49 16.53
N PHE A 20 12.50 11.93 15.73
CA PHE A 20 12.41 10.49 15.52
C PHE A 20 13.38 9.98 14.45
N GLY A 21 13.90 10.89 13.62
CA GLY A 21 14.74 10.56 12.47
C GLY A 21 13.95 9.94 11.32
N GLY A 22 14.32 10.27 10.07
CA GLY A 22 13.63 9.78 8.87
C GLY A 22 13.65 8.25 8.68
N LYS A 23 14.46 7.50 9.45
CA LYS A 23 14.54 6.03 9.39
C LYS A 23 13.47 5.31 10.22
N ARG A 24 12.96 5.91 11.31
CA ARG A 24 12.02 5.23 12.23
C ARG A 24 10.58 5.23 11.73
N ILE A 25 10.17 6.31 11.08
CA ILE A 25 8.82 6.45 10.50
C ILE A 25 8.49 5.36 9.44
N PRO A 26 9.35 5.08 8.44
CA PRO A 26 9.06 4.03 7.45
C PRO A 26 9.09 2.62 8.06
N GLU A 27 9.93 2.39 9.07
CA GLU A 27 10.00 1.10 9.77
C GLU A 27 8.69 0.79 10.52
N ILE A 28 8.16 1.79 11.26
CA ILE A 28 6.89 1.68 11.99
C ILE A 28 5.70 1.64 11.01
N MET A 29 5.70 2.48 9.96
CA MET A 29 4.65 2.45 8.93
C MET A 29 4.60 1.11 8.20
N LYS A 30 5.74 0.44 7.97
CA LYS A 30 5.75 -0.88 7.33
C LYS A 30 5.07 -1.94 8.21
N GLY A 31 5.41 -2.01 9.49
CA GLY A 31 4.77 -2.94 10.43
C GLY A 31 3.29 -2.62 10.68
N PHE A 32 2.94 -1.34 10.82
CA PHE A 32 1.55 -0.90 10.98
C PHE A 32 0.72 -1.12 9.70
N GLY A 33 1.32 -0.90 8.54
CA GLY A 33 0.71 -1.11 7.24
C GLY A 33 0.37 -2.58 6.97
N GLU A 34 1.27 -3.51 7.33
CA GLU A 34 0.96 -4.94 7.29
C GLU A 34 -0.18 -5.30 8.25
N GLY A 35 -0.19 -4.78 9.48
CA GLY A 35 -1.28 -5.00 10.42
C GLY A 35 -2.64 -4.54 9.89
N ILE A 36 -2.71 -3.35 9.29
CA ILE A 36 -3.94 -2.85 8.65
C ILE A 36 -4.31 -3.69 7.43
N ARG A 37 -3.32 -4.13 6.63
CA ARG A 37 -3.54 -4.98 5.45
C ARG A 37 -4.18 -6.30 5.87
N SER A 38 -3.61 -7.00 6.85
CA SER A 38 -4.13 -8.27 7.37
C SER A 38 -5.48 -8.11 8.05
N PHE A 39 -5.69 -7.00 8.77
CA PHE A 39 -6.99 -6.68 9.36
C PHE A 39 -8.06 -6.47 8.28
N LYS A 40 -7.73 -5.74 7.21
CA LYS A 40 -8.66 -5.52 6.10
C LYS A 40 -8.91 -6.78 5.29
N ASP A 41 -7.91 -7.63 5.10
CA ASP A 41 -8.03 -8.91 4.39
C ASP A 41 -8.93 -9.88 5.18
N GLY A 42 -8.70 -10.03 6.49
CA GLY A 42 -9.55 -10.85 7.36
C GLY A 42 -10.98 -10.32 7.52
N MET A 43 -11.15 -9.00 7.53
CA MET A 43 -12.48 -8.38 7.56
C MET A 43 -13.19 -8.49 6.20
N ALA A 44 -12.48 -8.37 5.08
CA ALA A 44 -13.02 -8.58 3.73
C ALA A 44 -13.42 -10.03 3.47
N GLY A 45 -12.67 -11.00 4.02
CA GLY A 45 -12.99 -12.43 3.97
C GLY A 45 -14.32 -12.80 4.67
N THR A 46 -14.88 -11.91 5.49
CA THR A 46 -16.20 -12.08 6.12
C THR A 46 -17.36 -11.55 5.25
N THR A 47 -17.10 -10.80 4.17
CA THR A 47 -18.17 -10.12 3.41
C THR A 47 -18.18 -10.30 1.89
N GLN A 48 -17.17 -10.88 1.22
CA GLN A 48 -17.27 -10.98 -0.25
C GLN A 48 -16.73 -12.27 -0.85
N ALA A 49 -17.62 -12.88 -1.65
CA ALA A 49 -17.41 -13.86 -2.70
C ALA A 49 -16.08 -13.69 -3.45
N PRO A 50 -15.48 -14.78 -3.97
CA PRO A 50 -14.14 -14.80 -4.52
C PRO A 50 -14.00 -13.84 -5.70
N ALA A 51 -13.43 -12.66 -5.46
CA ALA A 51 -13.00 -11.75 -6.51
C ALA A 51 -11.55 -12.10 -6.88
N PRO A 52 -11.23 -12.31 -8.18
CA PRO A 52 -9.90 -12.67 -8.63
C PRO A 52 -8.84 -11.62 -8.22
N PRO A 53 -7.60 -12.05 -7.92
CA PRO A 53 -6.53 -11.15 -7.51
C PRO A 53 -6.13 -10.23 -8.68
N ALA A 54 -6.50 -8.96 -8.59
CA ALA A 54 -5.82 -7.88 -9.30
C ALA A 54 -4.72 -7.37 -8.33
N GLN A 55 -3.41 -7.39 -8.63
CA GLN A 55 -2.74 -7.14 -9.91
C GLN A 55 -1.30 -7.72 -9.88
N ALA A 56 -0.89 -8.34 -10.99
CA ALA A 56 0.43 -8.17 -11.59
C ALA A 56 0.22 -8.13 -13.12
N PRO A 57 0.96 -7.30 -13.89
CA PRO A 57 0.63 -6.91 -15.26
C PRO A 57 0.47 -8.09 -16.25
N PRO A 58 -0.35 -7.94 -17.31
CA PRO A 58 -0.56 -8.97 -18.31
C PRO A 58 0.59 -8.97 -19.31
N ALA A 59 1.54 -9.89 -19.16
CA ALA A 59 2.33 -10.48 -20.25
C ALA A 59 3.23 -11.56 -19.65
N PRO A 60 2.90 -12.84 -19.89
CA PRO A 60 3.42 -13.48 -21.09
C PRO A 60 2.32 -14.25 -21.83
N GLN A 61 1.64 -13.59 -22.77
CA GLN A 61 1.03 -14.28 -23.91
C GLN A 61 2.06 -14.31 -25.04
N ALA A 62 3.02 -15.21 -24.94
CA ALA A 62 3.94 -15.53 -26.03
C ALA A 62 4.43 -16.98 -25.90
N ASP A 63 3.49 -17.91 -25.70
CA ASP A 63 3.74 -19.33 -25.95
C ASP A 63 2.43 -20.00 -26.40
N LYS A 64 1.98 -19.55 -27.58
CA LYS A 64 1.04 -20.26 -28.47
C LYS A 64 1.53 -20.09 -29.90
N SER A 65 2.80 -20.40 -30.11
CA SER A 65 3.36 -20.66 -31.44
C SER A 65 4.24 -21.90 -31.38
N ALA A 66 3.69 -22.94 -30.78
CA ALA A 66 4.09 -24.31 -31.06
C ALA A 66 2.85 -25.16 -30.77
N GLU A 67 2.46 -25.96 -31.76
CA GLU A 67 1.58 -27.11 -31.58
C GLU A 67 0.08 -26.80 -31.42
N GLU A 68 -0.63 -26.59 -32.54
CA GLU A 68 -1.78 -27.42 -32.91
C GLU A 68 -2.32 -27.02 -34.30
N LYS A 69 -2.49 -28.04 -35.16
CA LYS A 69 -3.33 -28.15 -36.37
C LYS A 69 -2.85 -27.58 -37.72
N LYS A 70 -2.40 -28.54 -38.54
CA LYS A 70 -3.10 -29.11 -39.72
C LYS A 70 -3.09 -28.33 -41.03
#